data_AF-A0A832M8V4-F1
#
_entry.id   AF-A0A832M8V4-F1
#
_cell.length_a   1.000
_cell.length_b   1.000
_cell.length_c   1.000
_cell.angle_alpha   90.00
_cell.angle_beta   90.00
_cell.angle_gamma   90.00
#
_symmetry.space_group_name_H-M   'P 1'
#
loop_
_entity.id
_entity.type
_entity.pdbx_description
1 polymer ?
#
loop_
_entity_poly.entity_id
_entity_poly.type
_entity_poly.pdbx_seq_one_letter_code
_entity_poly.pdbx_strand_id
1 'polypeptide(L)'
;MRWIFPLLALCVIATFAQGQAAPTDEATKQYIVTFKEAQQYYRDGRYEDALTAVLDVEAKPFADGVGVSRYAILMLKVDTCLKLGRRPLAIGTLQRFQKEYVADPAIVAEARSLEELLKRANATTFTCPPTAGEPDAEPRKFDLADPAQRKDAAKALYELRATRVNDQYELAKGAATMAPLVDSGKAVITMQALERYTTGKNKKTGEMLAALRAKATELVKLGLETEALRYSSATKDDAARVQRVIVHERLNDGRRVTEWFKVKRPVDPDDQKKLEEGRANLMGLKRQMKDITDALDLPDNTYARQQLQVDDMIEAIDNALKSGPVGGGATKVEVSGKKKQ
;
A
#
# COMPACT_ATOMS: atom_id res chain seq x y z
N MET A 1 42.69 -43.22 -0.18
CA MET A 1 42.37 -41.78 -0.01
C MET A 1 40.87 -41.69 0.20
N ARG A 2 40.35 -41.79 1.42
CA ARG A 2 40.26 -40.77 2.49
C ARG A 2 39.35 -39.56 2.14
N TRP A 3 38.09 -39.68 2.61
CA TRP A 3 37.13 -38.69 3.13
C TRP A 3 36.54 -37.62 2.19
N ILE A 4 35.19 -37.49 2.17
CA ILE A 4 34.41 -36.26 2.42
C ILE A 4 32.91 -36.63 2.53
N PHE A 5 32.42 -36.68 3.77
CA PHE A 5 31.13 -36.16 4.25
C PHE A 5 31.51 -35.53 5.61
N PRO A 6 30.88 -34.42 6.10
CA PRO A 6 29.45 -34.50 6.41
C PRO A 6 28.62 -33.18 6.48
N LEU A 7 27.31 -33.40 6.55
CA LEU A 7 26.30 -32.78 7.44
C LEU A 7 26.06 -31.26 7.47
N LEU A 8 24.81 -30.92 7.13
CA LEU A 8 23.83 -30.28 8.03
C LEU A 8 24.30 -29.04 8.82
N ALA A 9 24.30 -27.90 8.15
CA ALA A 9 24.21 -26.60 8.81
C ALA A 9 22.76 -26.37 9.28
N LEU A 10 22.40 -26.97 10.43
CA LEU A 10 21.22 -26.62 11.20
C LEU A 10 21.46 -25.21 11.77
N CYS A 11 21.03 -24.17 11.07
CA CYS A 11 20.98 -22.82 11.62
C CYS A 11 19.96 -22.79 12.77
N VAL A 12 20.45 -22.98 13.98
CA VAL A 12 19.77 -22.59 15.22
C VAL A 12 19.59 -21.07 15.14
N ILE A 13 18.41 -20.63 14.70
CA ILE A 13 17.95 -19.27 14.98
C ILE A 13 17.69 -19.27 16.48
N ALA A 14 18.74 -18.96 17.25
CA ALA A 14 18.60 -18.57 18.63
C ALA A 14 17.83 -17.25 18.61
N THR A 15 16.51 -17.34 18.79
CA THR A 15 15.67 -16.21 19.14
C THR A 15 16.24 -15.67 20.44
N PHE A 16 17.14 -14.69 20.36
CA PHE A 16 17.47 -13.83 21.49
C PHE A 16 16.21 -13.04 21.81
N ALA A 17 15.27 -13.69 22.48
CA ALA A 17 14.37 -13.04 23.40
C ALA A 17 15.27 -12.52 24.53
N GLN A 18 15.93 -11.38 24.27
CA GLN A 18 16.37 -10.53 25.35
C GLN A 18 15.11 -10.20 26.13
N GLY A 19 14.86 -10.98 27.18
CA GLY A 19 13.91 -10.61 28.21
C GLY A 19 14.38 -9.30 28.77
N GLN A 20 13.90 -8.20 28.18
CA GLN A 20 13.99 -6.90 28.82
C GLN A 20 13.28 -7.09 30.14
N ALA A 21 14.08 -7.13 31.22
CA ALA A 21 13.54 -7.16 32.56
C ALA A 21 12.50 -6.04 32.65
N ALA A 22 11.31 -6.38 33.15
CA ALA A 22 10.25 -5.40 33.33
C ALA A 22 10.86 -4.15 34.01
N PRO A 23 10.49 -2.94 33.55
CA PRO A 23 11.01 -1.71 34.14
C PRO A 23 10.84 -1.77 35.65
N THR A 24 11.86 -1.36 36.40
CA THR A 24 11.71 -1.22 37.84
C THR A 24 10.65 -0.14 38.13
N ASP A 25 9.94 -0.29 39.26
CA ASP A 25 8.96 0.70 39.72
C ASP A 25 9.58 2.12 39.81
N GLU A 26 10.88 2.19 40.15
CA GLU A 26 11.62 3.44 40.22
C GLU A 26 11.89 4.09 38.86
N ALA A 27 12.26 3.31 37.84
CA ALA A 27 12.45 3.82 36.48
C ALA A 27 11.13 4.35 35.90
N THR A 28 10.02 3.69 36.22
CA THR A 28 8.66 4.10 35.85
C THR A 28 8.28 5.43 36.52
N LYS A 29 8.56 5.60 37.81
CA LYS A 29 8.33 6.85 38.53
C LYS A 29 9.14 8.01 37.96
N GLN A 30 10.45 7.80 37.74
CA GLN A 30 11.31 8.83 37.17
C GLN A 30 10.85 9.25 35.77
N TYR A 31 10.37 8.30 34.96
CA TYR A 31 9.79 8.58 33.66
C TYR A 31 8.56 9.51 33.73
N ILE A 32 7.61 9.18 34.60
CA ILE A 32 6.38 9.96 34.80
C ILE A 32 6.73 11.38 35.29
N VAL A 33 7.68 11.51 36.22
CA VAL A 33 8.13 12.80 36.73
C VAL A 33 8.73 13.65 35.60
N THR A 34 9.66 13.08 34.83
CA THR A 34 10.31 13.81 33.72
C THR A 34 9.29 14.25 32.66
N PHE A 35 8.29 13.42 32.34
CA PHE A 35 7.23 13.82 31.41
C PHE A 35 6.32 14.93 31.97
N LYS A 36 5.98 14.88 33.27
CA LYS A 36 5.23 15.96 33.92
C LYS A 36 6.00 17.28 33.94
N GLU A 37 7.32 17.23 34.16
CA GLU A 37 8.20 18.40 34.06
C GLU A 37 8.21 18.96 32.64
N ALA A 38 8.31 18.11 31.62
CA ALA A 38 8.22 18.54 30.23
C ALA A 38 6.89 19.25 29.92
N GLN A 39 5.76 18.72 30.43
CA GLN A 39 4.46 19.37 30.30
C GLN A 39 4.41 20.71 31.03
N GLN A 40 5.04 20.80 32.21
CA GLN A 40 5.10 22.04 32.97
C GLN A 40 5.92 23.10 32.23
N TYR A 41 7.12 22.76 31.74
CA TYR A 41 7.93 23.67 30.91
C TYR A 41 7.17 24.16 29.67
N TYR A 42 6.40 23.29 29.02
CA TYR A 42 5.57 23.69 27.89
C TYR A 42 4.50 24.72 28.29
N ARG A 43 3.79 24.49 29.41
CA ARG A 43 2.76 25.41 29.93
C ARG A 43 3.35 26.76 30.37
N ASP A 44 4.56 26.74 30.90
CA ASP A 44 5.29 27.94 31.35
C ASP A 44 5.94 28.72 30.20
N GLY A 45 5.76 28.28 28.94
CA GLY A 45 6.38 28.91 27.77
C GLY A 45 7.89 28.65 27.62
N ARG A 46 8.46 27.79 28.46
CA ARG A 46 9.87 27.37 28.43
C ARG A 46 10.09 26.26 27.41
N TYR A 47 9.85 26.57 26.14
CA TYR A 47 9.77 25.56 25.08
C TYR A 47 11.10 24.83 24.79
N GLU A 48 12.25 25.48 24.94
CA GLU A 48 13.56 24.80 24.79
C GLU A 48 13.79 23.76 25.89
N ASP A 49 13.43 24.09 27.13
CA ASP A 49 13.52 23.17 28.27
C ASP A 49 12.52 22.02 28.11
N ALA A 50 11.30 22.32 27.66
CA ALA A 50 10.29 21.31 27.35
C ALA A 50 10.79 20.33 26.28
N LEU A 51 11.41 20.83 25.20
CA LEU A 51 11.94 19.97 24.14
C LEU A 51 13.07 19.09 24.66
N THR A 52 13.97 19.65 25.47
CA THR A 52 15.08 18.91 26.08
C THR A 52 14.56 17.78 26.96
N ALA A 53 13.59 18.07 27.83
CA ALA A 53 12.96 17.08 28.71
C ALA A 53 12.21 16.00 27.90
N VAL A 54 11.48 16.38 26.84
CA VAL A 54 10.81 15.41 25.95
C VAL A 54 11.80 14.46 25.28
N LEU A 55 12.94 14.98 24.79
CA LEU A 55 13.97 14.16 24.15
C LEU A 55 14.62 13.18 25.15
N ASP A 56 14.84 13.59 26.40
CA ASP A 56 15.31 12.70 27.47
C ASP A 56 14.31 11.58 27.78
N VAL A 57 13.02 11.91 27.88
CA VAL A 57 11.93 10.93 28.07
C VAL A 57 11.86 9.95 26.89
N GLU A 58 12.02 10.45 25.66
CA GLU A 58 11.92 9.65 24.43
C GLU A 58 13.07 8.66 24.27
N ALA A 59 14.27 9.00 24.76
CA ALA A 59 15.49 8.19 24.70
C ALA A 59 15.46 7.00 25.67
N LYS A 60 14.63 7.06 26.72
CA LYS A 60 14.45 5.97 27.68
C LYS A 60 13.64 4.82 27.04
N PRO A 61 13.98 3.55 27.33
CA PRO A 61 13.18 2.41 26.89
C PRO A 61 11.73 2.58 27.34
N PHE A 62 10.80 2.58 26.38
CA PHE A 62 9.39 2.67 26.70
C PHE A 62 8.93 1.30 27.16
N ALA A 63 8.54 1.20 28.43
CA ALA A 63 7.93 -0.01 28.93
C ALA A 63 6.42 0.13 28.94
N ASP A 64 5.73 -0.92 28.53
CA ASP A 64 4.29 -1.00 28.63
C ASP A 64 3.86 -0.90 30.11
N GLY A 65 2.88 -0.05 30.41
CA GLY A 65 2.35 0.14 31.78
C GLY A 65 2.81 1.40 32.53
N VAL A 66 3.64 2.26 31.92
CA VAL A 66 4.16 3.49 32.57
C VAL A 66 3.11 4.61 32.75
N GLY A 67 1.84 4.37 32.37
CA GLY A 67 0.73 5.32 32.55
C GLY A 67 0.79 6.58 31.68
N VAL A 68 1.89 6.78 30.94
CA VAL A 68 2.06 7.83 29.93
C VAL A 68 2.15 7.14 28.57
N SER A 69 1.29 7.49 27.62
CA SER A 69 1.38 6.92 26.28
C SER A 69 2.55 7.54 25.51
N ARG A 70 3.28 6.72 24.75
CA ARG A 70 4.31 7.19 23.82
C ARG A 70 3.76 8.22 22.83
N TYR A 71 2.48 8.11 22.47
CA TYR A 71 1.74 9.08 21.68
C TYR A 71 1.73 10.47 22.34
N ALA A 72 1.43 10.56 23.65
CA ALA A 72 1.38 11.84 24.36
C ALA A 72 2.76 12.55 24.38
N ILE A 73 3.85 11.78 24.50
CA ILE A 73 5.21 12.33 24.47
C ILE A 73 5.57 12.87 23.11
N LEU A 74 5.29 12.08 22.07
CA LEU A 74 5.59 12.50 20.71
C LEU A 74 4.68 13.67 20.28
N MET A 75 3.44 13.77 20.77
CA MET A 75 2.58 14.94 20.53
C MET A 75 3.10 16.18 21.24
N LEU A 76 3.56 16.06 22.49
CA LEU A 76 4.21 17.17 23.19
C LEU A 76 5.48 17.63 22.44
N LYS A 77 6.24 16.71 21.84
CA LYS A 77 7.36 17.04 20.95
C LYS A 77 6.91 17.87 19.75
N VAL A 78 5.85 17.43 19.05
CA VAL A 78 5.28 18.16 17.91
C VAL A 78 4.87 19.56 18.35
N ASP A 79 4.09 19.68 19.42
CA ASP A 79 3.59 20.94 19.95
C ASP A 79 4.72 21.90 20.30
N THR A 80 5.75 21.40 20.98
CA THR A 80 6.93 22.18 21.37
C THR A 80 7.72 22.64 20.14
N CYS A 81 7.91 21.76 19.16
CA CYS A 81 8.58 22.11 17.91
C CYS A 81 7.83 23.19 17.13
N LEU A 82 6.49 23.17 17.13
CA LEU A 82 5.68 24.19 16.48
C LEU A 82 5.82 25.55 17.19
N LYS A 83 5.81 25.58 18.52
CA LYS A 83 6.03 26.82 19.30
C LYS A 83 7.42 27.41 19.09
N LEU A 84 8.44 26.57 18.87
CA LEU A 84 9.80 26.99 18.53
C LEU A 84 10.01 27.32 17.05
N GLY A 85 8.98 27.22 16.19
CA GLY A 85 9.13 27.40 14.74
C GLY A 85 9.94 26.30 14.04
N ARG A 86 10.23 25.19 14.72
CA ARG A 86 11.01 24.04 14.22
C ARG A 86 10.14 23.06 13.42
N ARG A 87 9.45 23.56 12.39
CA ARG A 87 8.50 22.79 11.56
C ARG A 87 9.06 21.49 10.97
N PRO A 88 10.29 21.44 10.43
CA PRO A 88 10.83 20.19 9.87
C PRO A 88 10.92 19.06 10.92
N LEU A 89 11.25 19.40 12.17
CA LEU A 89 11.33 18.44 13.26
C LEU A 89 9.94 17.94 13.68
N ALA A 90 8.93 18.82 13.68
CA ALA A 90 7.54 18.44 13.89
C ALA A 90 7.05 17.46 12.81
N ILE A 91 7.32 17.74 11.53
CA ILE A 91 6.99 16.85 10.40
C ILE A 91 7.68 15.49 10.55
N GLY A 92 8.99 15.46 10.83
CA GLY A 92 9.72 14.20 11.02
C GLY A 92 9.17 13.38 12.20
N THR A 93 8.72 14.07 13.24
CA THR A 93 8.07 13.43 14.39
C THR A 93 6.71 12.83 13.99
N LEU A 94 5.87 13.53 13.23
CA LEU A 94 4.59 13.00 12.73
C LEU A 94 4.77 11.83 11.75
N GLN A 95 5.80 11.84 10.92
CA GLN A 95 6.13 10.70 10.06
C GLN A 95 6.54 9.46 10.86
N ARG A 96 7.18 9.67 12.01
CA ARG A 96 7.50 8.60 12.94
C ARG A 96 6.25 8.02 13.59
N PHE A 97 5.23 8.82 13.94
CA PHE A 97 3.95 8.30 14.43
C PHE A 97 3.34 7.31 13.45
N GLN A 98 3.33 7.67 12.16
CA GLN A 98 2.71 6.86 11.12
C GLN A 98 3.36 5.48 11.00
N LYS A 99 4.65 5.36 11.33
CA LYS A 99 5.41 4.10 11.33
C LYS A 99 5.23 3.31 12.62
N GLU A 100 5.19 3.98 13.77
CA GLU A 100 5.07 3.33 15.09
C GLU A 100 3.63 2.89 15.41
N TYR A 101 2.63 3.60 14.88
CA TYR A 101 1.22 3.40 15.22
C TYR A 101 0.38 2.82 14.07
N VAL A 102 0.97 2.02 13.18
CA VAL A 102 0.26 1.43 12.02
C VAL A 102 -1.02 0.67 12.46
N ALA A 103 -1.03 0.10 13.66
CA ALA A 103 -2.18 -0.61 14.23
C ALA A 103 -3.30 0.29 14.79
N ASP A 104 -3.07 1.61 14.94
CA ASP A 104 -4.09 2.59 15.36
C ASP A 104 -4.41 3.57 14.22
N PRO A 105 -5.48 3.30 13.45
CA PRO A 105 -5.86 4.14 12.32
C PRO A 105 -6.24 5.57 12.71
N ALA A 106 -6.65 5.83 13.96
CA ALA A 106 -7.03 7.16 14.41
C ALA A 106 -5.76 8.02 14.61
N ILE A 107 -4.75 7.48 15.29
CA ILE A 107 -3.46 8.14 15.48
C ILE A 107 -2.76 8.37 14.13
N VAL A 108 -2.77 7.38 13.23
CA VAL A 108 -2.18 7.52 11.89
C VAL A 108 -2.90 8.59 11.08
N ALA A 109 -4.23 8.65 11.14
CA ALA A 109 -5.01 9.67 10.44
C ALA A 109 -4.76 11.08 10.95
N GLU A 110 -4.65 11.28 12.26
CA GLU A 110 -4.22 12.54 12.84
C GLU A 110 -2.83 12.93 12.36
N ALA A 111 -1.85 12.03 12.50
CA ALA A 111 -0.46 12.32 12.14
C ALA A 111 -0.31 12.70 10.66
N ARG A 112 -0.98 11.96 9.76
CA ARG A 112 -1.03 12.26 8.32
C ARG A 112 -1.69 13.60 8.03
N SER A 113 -2.82 13.88 8.70
CA SER A 113 -3.57 15.14 8.50
C SER A 113 -2.75 16.35 8.95
N LEU A 114 -2.11 16.27 10.12
CA LEU A 114 -1.25 17.34 10.63
C LEU A 114 0.01 17.53 9.78
N GLU A 115 0.65 16.44 9.34
CA GLU A 115 1.79 16.53 8.42
C GLU A 115 1.39 17.29 7.15
N GLU A 116 0.23 16.95 6.59
CA GLU A 116 -0.26 17.51 5.33
C GLU A 116 -0.67 18.98 5.46
N LEU A 117 -1.19 19.39 6.62
CA LEU A 117 -1.42 20.79 6.98
C LEU A 117 -0.10 21.56 7.12
N LEU A 118 0.87 21.02 7.86
CA LEU A 118 2.16 21.68 8.09
C LEU A 118 2.96 21.87 6.80
N LYS A 119 2.88 20.93 5.86
CA LYS A 119 3.48 21.06 4.51
C LYS A 119 2.89 22.23 3.71
N ARG A 120 1.63 22.60 3.97
CA ARG A 120 0.92 23.70 3.29
C ARG A 120 0.93 25.01 4.07
N ALA A 121 1.23 24.96 5.36
CA ALA A 121 1.28 26.15 6.20
C ALA A 121 2.46 27.06 5.82
N ASN A 122 2.29 28.36 6.05
CA ASN A 122 3.41 29.29 6.15
C ASN A 122 3.76 29.44 7.64
N ALA A 123 4.98 29.05 8.02
CA ALA A 123 5.34 28.80 9.42
C ALA A 123 4.34 27.84 10.10
N THR A 124 3.52 28.33 11.04
CA THR A 124 2.47 27.55 11.72
C THR A 124 1.07 27.88 11.21
N THR A 125 0.91 28.87 10.34
CA THR A 125 -0.42 29.31 9.87
C THR A 125 -0.81 28.59 8.59
N PHE A 126 -1.86 27.78 8.66
CA PHE A 126 -2.53 27.24 7.47
C PHE A 126 -3.57 28.25 6.98
N THR A 127 -3.48 28.65 5.72
CA THR A 127 -4.47 29.51 5.07
C THR A 127 -5.27 28.67 4.09
N CYS A 128 -6.54 28.44 4.39
CA CYS A 128 -7.46 27.77 3.48
C CYS A 128 -8.02 28.79 2.49
N PRO A 129 -7.87 28.57 1.17
CA PRO A 129 -8.49 29.43 0.18
C PRO A 129 -10.02 29.38 0.28
N PRO A 130 -10.72 30.37 -0.29
CA PRO A 130 -12.18 30.36 -0.39
C PRO A 130 -12.66 29.15 -1.17
N THR A 131 -13.82 28.63 -0.80
CA THR A 131 -14.47 27.53 -1.52
C THR A 131 -15.01 28.02 -2.87
N ALA A 132 -15.07 27.14 -3.87
CA ALA A 132 -15.46 27.51 -5.24
C ALA A 132 -16.86 28.16 -5.39
N GLY A 133 -17.75 27.98 -4.40
CA GLY A 133 -19.07 28.63 -4.36
C GLY A 133 -19.09 30.03 -3.72
N GLU A 134 -17.98 30.46 -3.11
CA GLU A 134 -17.84 31.74 -2.41
C GLU A 134 -16.47 32.36 -2.71
N PRO A 135 -16.17 32.71 -3.98
CA PRO A 135 -14.84 33.19 -4.38
C PRO A 135 -14.44 34.51 -3.70
N ASP A 136 -15.42 35.31 -3.28
CA ASP A 136 -15.22 36.60 -2.62
C ASP A 136 -15.10 36.48 -1.09
N ALA A 137 -15.26 35.28 -0.51
CA ALA A 137 -15.09 35.09 0.93
C ALA A 137 -13.62 35.26 1.33
N GLU A 138 -13.37 35.79 2.53
CA GLU A 138 -12.01 35.92 3.04
C GLU A 138 -11.38 34.54 3.30
N PRO A 139 -10.07 34.34 2.98
CA PRO A 139 -9.38 33.10 3.30
C PRO A 139 -9.38 32.82 4.80
N ARG A 140 -9.82 31.62 5.19
CA ARG A 140 -9.81 31.17 6.59
C ARG A 140 -8.37 30.86 7.02
N LYS A 141 -7.93 31.43 8.14
CA LYS A 141 -6.58 31.20 8.70
C LYS A 141 -6.67 30.41 9.99
N PHE A 142 -5.77 29.44 10.14
CA PHE A 142 -5.70 28.56 11.30
C PHE A 142 -4.25 28.51 11.81
N ASP A 143 -4.04 28.75 13.10
CA ASP A 143 -2.75 28.54 13.75
C ASP A 143 -2.59 27.08 14.19
N LEU A 144 -1.73 26.33 13.50
CA LEU A 144 -1.47 24.93 13.82
C LEU A 144 -0.66 24.74 15.11
N ALA A 145 -0.06 25.81 15.65
CA ALA A 145 0.54 25.79 16.98
C ALA A 145 -0.52 25.78 18.10
N ASP A 146 -1.78 26.06 17.79
CA ASP A 146 -2.93 25.90 18.68
C ASP A 146 -3.61 24.54 18.41
N PRO A 147 -3.55 23.58 19.35
CA PRO A 147 -4.21 22.29 19.21
C PRO A 147 -5.71 22.38 18.91
N ALA A 148 -6.41 23.41 19.40
CA ALA A 148 -7.85 23.57 19.21
C ALA A 148 -8.21 23.84 17.74
N GLN A 149 -7.34 24.53 17.00
CA GLN A 149 -7.61 24.91 15.61
C GLN A 149 -7.24 23.83 14.59
N ARG A 150 -6.49 22.80 14.98
CA ARG A 150 -5.99 21.76 14.06
C ARG A 150 -7.09 20.96 13.39
N LYS A 151 -8.12 20.60 14.16
CA LYS A 151 -9.23 19.79 13.65
C LYS A 151 -10.08 20.59 12.66
N ASP A 152 -10.29 21.87 12.93
CA ASP A 152 -10.99 22.78 12.00
C ASP A 152 -10.17 23.07 10.75
N ALA A 153 -8.84 23.24 10.89
CA ALA A 153 -7.92 23.34 9.75
C ALA A 153 -7.98 22.08 8.86
N ALA A 154 -7.98 20.90 9.47
CA ALA A 154 -8.11 19.63 8.75
C ALA A 154 -9.47 19.49 8.07
N LYS A 155 -10.56 19.95 8.71
CA LYS A 155 -11.90 19.98 8.13
C LYS A 155 -11.97 20.91 6.92
N ALA A 156 -11.41 22.11 7.02
CA ALA A 156 -11.33 23.05 5.91
C ALA A 156 -10.52 22.46 4.74
N LEU A 157 -9.39 21.79 5.02
CA LEU A 157 -8.60 21.10 4.01
C LEU A 157 -9.36 19.90 3.39
N TYR A 158 -10.13 19.17 4.19
CA TYR A 158 -10.98 18.07 3.71
C TYR A 158 -12.04 18.59 2.73
N GLU A 159 -12.78 19.65 3.08
CA GLU A 159 -13.82 20.26 2.23
C GLU A 159 -13.23 20.72 0.88
N LEU A 160 -12.09 21.41 0.93
CA LEU A 160 -11.37 21.86 -0.26
C LEU A 160 -10.99 20.69 -1.17
N ARG A 161 -10.45 19.60 -0.60
CA ARG A 161 -10.08 18.41 -1.37
C ARG A 161 -11.26 17.63 -1.88
N ALA A 162 -12.31 17.50 -1.08
CA ALA A 162 -13.47 16.70 -1.42
C ALA A 162 -14.06 17.12 -2.76
N THR A 163 -14.07 18.42 -3.07
CA THR A 163 -14.51 18.94 -4.36
C THR A 163 -13.62 18.40 -5.51
N ARG A 164 -12.31 18.62 -5.44
CA ARG A 164 -11.36 18.20 -6.48
C ARG A 164 -11.28 16.68 -6.64
N VAL A 165 -11.26 15.95 -5.53
CA VAL A 165 -11.16 14.49 -5.51
C VAL A 165 -12.44 13.86 -6.05
N ASN A 166 -13.61 14.47 -5.80
CA ASN A 166 -14.87 13.98 -6.34
C ASN A 166 -14.89 14.02 -7.88
N ASP A 167 -14.41 15.11 -8.48
CA ASP A 167 -14.33 15.22 -9.95
C ASP A 167 -13.38 14.17 -10.54
N GLN A 168 -12.21 13.98 -9.92
CA GLN A 168 -11.26 12.94 -10.31
C GLN A 168 -11.84 11.53 -10.16
N TYR A 169 -12.60 11.29 -9.10
CA TYR A 169 -13.27 10.03 -8.82
C TYR A 169 -14.37 9.71 -9.84
N GLU A 170 -15.22 10.68 -10.18
CA GLU A 170 -16.27 10.46 -11.18
C GLU A 170 -15.68 10.19 -12.58
N LEU A 171 -14.59 10.87 -12.95
CA LEU A 171 -13.86 10.56 -14.19
C LEU A 171 -13.25 9.13 -14.15
N ALA A 172 -12.66 8.74 -13.03
CA ALA A 172 -12.03 7.42 -12.88
C ALA A 172 -13.05 6.28 -12.93
N LYS A 173 -14.27 6.46 -12.42
CA LYS A 173 -15.34 5.45 -12.51
C LYS A 173 -15.71 5.10 -13.95
N GLY A 174 -15.70 6.09 -14.84
CA GLY A 174 -15.98 5.93 -16.26
C GLY A 174 -14.78 5.50 -17.10
N ALA A 175 -13.59 5.36 -16.50
CA ALA A 175 -12.36 5.11 -17.26
C ALA A 175 -12.32 3.69 -17.84
N ALA A 176 -11.78 3.59 -19.05
CA ALA A 176 -11.52 2.33 -19.75
C ALA A 176 -10.13 1.75 -19.45
N THR A 177 -9.30 2.46 -18.69
CA THR A 177 -7.91 2.08 -18.38
C THR A 177 -7.65 2.18 -16.88
N MET A 178 -6.62 1.49 -16.39
CA MET A 178 -6.28 1.42 -14.96
C MET A 178 -5.67 2.69 -14.39
N ALA A 179 -4.95 3.48 -15.20
CA ALA A 179 -4.19 4.62 -14.72
C ALA A 179 -5.06 5.69 -14.00
N PRO A 180 -6.23 6.11 -14.53
CA PRO A 180 -7.13 7.01 -13.81
C PRO A 180 -7.61 6.47 -12.44
N LEU A 181 -7.79 5.15 -12.31
CA LEU A 181 -8.20 4.54 -11.05
C LEU A 181 -7.09 4.59 -10.00
N VAL A 182 -5.84 4.37 -10.41
CA VAL A 182 -4.65 4.49 -9.53
C VAL A 182 -4.52 5.91 -9.00
N ASP A 183 -4.59 6.90 -9.89
CA ASP A 183 -4.42 8.30 -9.51
C ASP A 183 -5.57 8.78 -8.60
N SER A 184 -6.82 8.42 -8.96
CA SER A 184 -7.97 8.68 -8.10
C SER A 184 -7.86 7.95 -6.76
N GLY A 185 -7.37 6.71 -6.74
CA GLY A 185 -7.15 5.93 -5.52
C GLY A 185 -6.23 6.62 -4.53
N LYS A 186 -5.05 7.07 -5.00
CA LYS A 186 -4.09 7.83 -4.19
C LYS A 186 -4.70 9.12 -3.64
N ALA A 187 -5.48 9.82 -4.46
CA ALA A 187 -6.17 11.05 -4.05
C ALA A 187 -7.21 10.77 -2.95
N VAL A 188 -8.00 9.71 -3.08
CA VAL A 188 -9.00 9.29 -2.09
C VAL A 188 -8.35 8.81 -0.79
N ILE A 189 -7.25 8.04 -0.82
CA ILE A 189 -6.51 7.64 0.40
C ILE A 189 -6.00 8.85 1.16
N THR A 190 -5.44 9.84 0.45
CA THR A 190 -4.95 11.05 1.11
C THR A 190 -6.11 11.83 1.76
N MET A 191 -7.28 11.84 1.11
CA MET A 191 -8.51 12.42 1.68
C MET A 191 -9.07 11.61 2.86
N GLN A 192 -8.90 10.28 2.88
CA GLN A 192 -9.37 9.39 3.93
C GLN A 192 -8.77 9.72 5.31
N ALA A 193 -7.47 10.06 5.36
CA ALA A 193 -6.85 10.48 6.61
C ALA A 193 -7.54 11.74 7.19
N LEU A 194 -7.85 12.72 6.34
CA LEU A 194 -8.55 13.95 6.73
C LEU A 194 -9.99 13.68 7.17
N GLU A 195 -10.73 12.82 6.45
CA GLU A 195 -12.10 12.42 6.84
C GLU A 195 -12.10 11.73 8.21
N ARG A 196 -11.17 10.79 8.42
CA ARG A 196 -11.06 10.06 9.68
C ARG A 196 -10.67 10.95 10.84
N TYR A 197 -9.71 11.85 10.65
CA TYR A 197 -9.30 12.77 11.72
C TYR A 197 -10.44 13.74 12.11
N THR A 198 -11.21 14.22 11.13
CA THR A 198 -12.25 15.21 11.37
C THR A 198 -13.56 14.60 11.88
N THR A 199 -13.95 13.44 11.37
CA THR A 199 -15.26 12.80 11.67
C THR A 199 -15.16 11.56 12.56
N GLY A 200 -13.97 11.01 12.76
CA GLY A 200 -13.76 9.71 13.39
C GLY A 200 -14.10 8.51 12.49
N LYS A 201 -14.57 8.74 11.26
CA LYS A 201 -15.01 7.72 10.30
C LYS A 201 -14.42 7.96 8.91
N ASN A 202 -14.52 6.97 8.03
CA ASN A 202 -14.08 7.04 6.65
C ASN A 202 -15.19 6.57 5.68
N LYS A 203 -16.43 7.00 5.91
CA LYS A 203 -17.58 6.48 5.18
C LYS A 203 -17.51 6.88 3.71
N LYS A 204 -17.32 8.17 3.41
CA LYS A 204 -17.35 8.69 2.04
C LYS A 204 -16.14 8.17 1.25
N THR A 205 -14.94 8.26 1.83
CA THR A 205 -13.72 7.77 1.17
C THR A 205 -13.71 6.25 1.06
N GLY A 206 -14.27 5.53 2.03
CA GLY A 206 -14.44 4.07 1.98
C GLY A 206 -15.35 3.62 0.83
N GLU A 207 -16.49 4.28 0.64
CA GLU A 207 -17.41 4.02 -0.48
C GLU A 207 -16.73 4.31 -1.83
N MET A 208 -15.99 5.42 -1.94
CA MET A 208 -15.21 5.75 -3.14
C MET A 208 -14.15 4.69 -3.46
N LEU A 209 -13.35 4.27 -2.47
CA LEU A 209 -12.34 3.22 -2.68
C LEU A 209 -13.00 1.89 -3.06
N ALA A 210 -14.12 1.52 -2.45
CA ALA A 210 -14.84 0.29 -2.81
C ALA A 210 -15.31 0.31 -4.27
N ALA A 211 -15.83 1.44 -4.75
CA ALA A 211 -16.24 1.60 -6.15
C ALA A 211 -15.05 1.53 -7.12
N LEU A 212 -13.92 2.19 -6.80
CA LEU A 212 -12.69 2.10 -7.60
C LEU A 212 -12.16 0.67 -7.66
N ARG A 213 -12.19 -0.07 -6.54
CA ARG A 213 -11.79 -1.49 -6.47
C ARG A 213 -12.68 -2.38 -7.36
N ALA A 214 -13.99 -2.14 -7.34
CA ALA A 214 -14.93 -2.86 -8.21
C ALA A 214 -14.63 -2.60 -9.69
N LYS A 215 -14.41 -1.33 -10.08
CA LYS A 215 -14.07 -0.97 -11.46
C LYS A 215 -12.72 -1.53 -11.89
N ALA A 216 -11.71 -1.50 -11.02
CA ALA A 216 -10.42 -2.13 -11.29
C ALA A 216 -10.58 -3.63 -11.56
N THR A 217 -11.37 -4.32 -10.74
CA THR A 217 -11.63 -5.76 -10.92
C THR A 217 -12.30 -6.06 -12.27
N GLU A 218 -13.25 -5.23 -12.69
CA GLU A 218 -13.88 -5.30 -14.01
C GLU A 218 -12.85 -5.14 -15.14
N LEU A 219 -11.97 -4.12 -15.05
CA LEU A 219 -10.93 -3.87 -16.05
C LEU A 219 -9.89 -5.00 -16.12
N VAL A 220 -9.49 -5.58 -14.98
CA VAL A 220 -8.60 -6.77 -14.99
C VAL A 220 -9.27 -7.92 -15.73
N LYS A 221 -10.54 -8.19 -15.41
CA LYS A 221 -11.30 -9.27 -16.04
C LYS A 221 -11.41 -9.06 -17.55
N LEU A 222 -11.76 -7.85 -17.99
CA LEU A 222 -11.85 -7.51 -19.41
C LEU A 222 -10.51 -7.64 -20.13
N GLY A 223 -9.41 -7.20 -19.49
CA GLY A 223 -8.06 -7.36 -20.02
C GLY A 223 -7.70 -8.85 -20.20
N LEU A 224 -7.96 -9.67 -19.18
CA LEU A 224 -7.76 -11.12 -19.25
C LEU A 224 -8.59 -11.77 -20.35
N GLU A 225 -9.87 -11.42 -20.48
CA GLU A 225 -10.75 -11.94 -21.54
C GLU A 225 -10.27 -11.55 -22.94
N THR A 226 -9.83 -10.30 -23.10
CA THR A 226 -9.29 -9.79 -24.37
C THR A 226 -8.01 -10.54 -24.78
N GLU A 227 -7.09 -10.75 -23.84
CA GLU A 227 -5.85 -11.48 -24.10
C GLU A 227 -6.10 -12.98 -24.29
N ALA A 228 -7.06 -13.58 -23.57
CA ALA A 228 -7.47 -14.95 -23.79
C ALA A 228 -8.10 -15.14 -25.18
N LEU A 229 -8.90 -14.19 -25.64
CA LEU A 229 -9.46 -14.19 -26.99
C LEU A 229 -8.36 -14.03 -28.05
N ARG A 230 -7.42 -13.11 -27.87
CA ARG A 230 -6.25 -12.93 -28.75
C ARG A 230 -5.44 -14.22 -28.86
N TYR A 231 -5.09 -14.82 -27.72
CA TYR A 231 -4.44 -16.12 -27.67
C TYR A 231 -5.25 -17.18 -28.41
N SER A 232 -6.55 -17.31 -28.11
CA SER A 232 -7.41 -18.29 -28.78
C SER A 232 -7.49 -18.10 -30.30
N SER A 233 -7.46 -16.85 -30.78
CA SER A 233 -7.53 -16.54 -32.21
C SER A 233 -6.24 -16.88 -32.93
N ALA A 234 -5.08 -16.69 -32.28
CA ALA A 234 -3.79 -17.17 -32.78
C ALA A 234 -3.71 -18.71 -32.79
N THR A 235 -4.57 -19.40 -32.05
CA THR A 235 -4.59 -20.87 -31.97
C THR A 235 -5.85 -21.53 -32.54
N LYS A 236 -6.77 -20.79 -33.19
CA LYS A 236 -8.07 -21.34 -33.65
C LYS A 236 -7.98 -22.11 -34.96
N ASP A 237 -7.03 -21.78 -35.83
CA ASP A 237 -6.69 -22.60 -37.01
C ASP A 237 -5.90 -23.88 -36.63
N ASP A 238 -5.68 -24.09 -35.32
CA ASP A 238 -4.73 -25.04 -34.76
C ASP A 238 -5.40 -26.27 -34.10
N ALA A 239 -6.71 -26.48 -34.27
CA ALA A 239 -7.37 -27.73 -33.82
C ALA A 239 -6.73 -29.00 -34.44
N ALA A 240 -6.06 -28.87 -35.59
CA ALA A 240 -5.25 -29.92 -36.21
C ALA A 240 -3.78 -29.97 -35.73
N ARG A 241 -3.30 -28.93 -35.02
CA ARG A 241 -1.89 -28.70 -34.63
C ARG A 241 -1.62 -28.85 -33.14
N VAL A 242 -2.63 -28.70 -32.28
CA VAL A 242 -2.50 -28.81 -30.82
C VAL A 242 -3.21 -30.06 -30.32
N GLN A 243 -2.45 -30.99 -29.73
CA GLN A 243 -3.05 -32.13 -29.03
C GLN A 243 -3.32 -31.73 -27.59
N ARG A 244 -4.61 -31.64 -27.24
CA ARG A 244 -5.07 -31.43 -25.87
C ARG A 244 -4.84 -32.72 -25.09
N VAL A 245 -3.97 -32.68 -24.08
CA VAL A 245 -3.74 -33.82 -23.18
C VAL A 245 -4.17 -33.38 -21.79
N ILE A 246 -5.25 -33.99 -21.30
CA ILE A 246 -5.72 -33.77 -19.93
C ILE A 246 -5.10 -34.88 -19.09
N VAL A 247 -4.22 -34.51 -18.16
CA VAL A 247 -3.65 -35.46 -17.19
C VAL A 247 -4.33 -35.23 -15.85
N HIS A 248 -5.03 -36.27 -15.38
CA HIS A 248 -5.54 -36.31 -14.03
C HIS A 248 -4.47 -36.90 -13.13
N GLU A 249 -3.84 -36.05 -12.32
CA GLU A 249 -2.82 -36.47 -11.37
C GLU A 249 -3.47 -36.60 -9.98
N ARG A 250 -3.37 -37.80 -9.39
CA ARG A 250 -3.76 -38.02 -7.99
C ARG A 250 -2.54 -37.69 -7.11
N LEU A 251 -2.66 -36.64 -6.30
CA LEU A 251 -1.72 -36.35 -5.22
C LEU A 251 -2.37 -36.70 -3.88
N ASN A 252 -1.55 -36.86 -2.83
CA ASN A 252 -2.01 -37.26 -1.49
C ASN A 252 -2.96 -36.24 -0.82
N ASP A 253 -3.11 -35.04 -1.38
CA ASP A 253 -3.86 -33.89 -0.86
C ASP A 253 -5.01 -33.39 -1.78
N GLY A 254 -5.30 -34.07 -2.90
CA GLY A 254 -6.41 -33.71 -3.79
C GLY A 254 -6.22 -34.16 -5.25
N ARG A 255 -7.23 -33.93 -6.10
CA ARG A 255 -7.09 -34.15 -7.56
C ARG A 255 -6.55 -32.90 -8.22
N ARG A 256 -5.39 -33.03 -8.87
CA ARG A 256 -4.84 -32.00 -9.74
C ARG A 256 -5.28 -32.29 -11.17
N VAL A 257 -5.93 -31.33 -11.81
CA VAL A 257 -6.19 -31.38 -13.26
C VAL A 257 -5.16 -30.47 -13.90
N THR A 258 -4.19 -31.07 -14.56
CA THR A 258 -3.16 -30.36 -15.30
C THR A 258 -3.49 -30.53 -16.77
N GLU A 259 -3.78 -29.41 -17.43
CA GLU A 259 -4.14 -29.38 -18.84
C GLU A 259 -2.91 -28.95 -19.65
N TRP A 260 -2.49 -29.80 -20.58
CA TRP A 260 -1.30 -29.57 -21.40
C TRP A 260 -1.70 -29.40 -22.86
N PHE A 261 -0.98 -28.53 -23.56
CA PHE A 261 -1.13 -28.32 -24.99
C PHE A 261 0.18 -28.71 -25.66
N LYS A 262 0.16 -29.77 -26.49
CA LYS A 262 1.32 -30.16 -27.30
C LYS A 262 1.21 -29.53 -28.68
N VAL A 263 2.09 -28.56 -28.98
CA VAL A 263 2.16 -27.87 -30.28
C VAL A 263 2.98 -28.73 -31.25
N LYS A 264 2.39 -29.12 -32.40
CA LYS A 264 3.03 -30.03 -33.38
C LYS A 264 3.81 -29.33 -34.51
N ARG A 265 3.68 -28.01 -34.68
CA ARG A 265 4.32 -27.26 -35.78
C ARG A 265 4.82 -25.89 -35.31
N PRO A 266 5.79 -25.28 -36.02
CA PRO A 266 6.21 -23.91 -35.80
C PRO A 266 5.02 -22.95 -35.75
N VAL A 267 5.09 -21.98 -34.83
CA VAL A 267 4.21 -20.81 -34.82
C VAL A 267 4.52 -19.96 -36.06
N ASP A 268 3.49 -19.52 -36.76
CA ASP A 268 3.66 -18.61 -37.90
C ASP A 268 4.24 -17.26 -37.42
N PRO A 269 5.14 -16.59 -38.18
CA PRO A 269 5.66 -15.27 -37.79
C PRO A 269 4.59 -14.25 -37.38
N ASP A 270 3.44 -14.23 -38.05
CA ASP A 270 2.34 -13.31 -37.71
C ASP A 270 1.69 -13.67 -36.36
N ASP A 271 1.59 -14.96 -36.04
CA ASP A 271 1.08 -15.43 -34.76
C ASP A 271 2.12 -15.27 -33.65
N GLN A 272 3.41 -15.41 -33.95
CA GLN A 272 4.51 -15.13 -33.04
C GLN A 272 4.44 -13.66 -32.58
N LYS A 273 4.26 -12.72 -33.52
CA LYS A 273 4.10 -11.30 -33.19
C LYS A 273 2.89 -11.06 -32.28
N LYS A 274 1.73 -11.67 -32.58
CA LYS A 274 0.52 -11.55 -31.73
C LYS A 274 0.74 -12.11 -30.32
N LEU A 275 1.49 -13.21 -30.19
CA LEU A 275 1.83 -13.82 -28.91
C LEU A 275 2.80 -12.95 -28.11
N GLU A 276 3.82 -12.38 -28.74
CA GLU A 276 4.75 -11.43 -28.10
C GLU A 276 4.02 -10.16 -27.62
N GLU A 277 3.11 -9.61 -28.43
CA GLU A 277 2.22 -8.51 -28.04
C GLU A 277 1.34 -8.88 -26.84
N GLY A 278 0.69 -10.05 -26.88
CA GLY A 278 -0.17 -10.51 -25.79
C GLY A 278 0.61 -10.74 -24.48
N ARG A 279 1.83 -11.28 -24.57
CA ARG A 279 2.74 -11.42 -23.43
C ARG A 279 3.11 -10.07 -22.82
N ALA A 280 3.45 -9.09 -23.66
CA ALA A 280 3.76 -7.73 -23.21
C ALA A 280 2.55 -7.09 -22.51
N ASN A 281 1.34 -7.26 -23.06
CA ASN A 281 0.10 -6.77 -22.47
C ASN A 281 -0.19 -7.43 -21.11
N LEU A 282 -0.03 -8.75 -20.98
CA LEU A 282 -0.21 -9.48 -19.71
C LEU A 282 0.78 -9.03 -18.64
N MET A 283 2.04 -8.81 -19.00
CA MET A 283 3.04 -8.25 -18.09
C MET A 283 2.68 -6.82 -17.65
N GLY A 284 2.17 -6.00 -18.58
CA GLY A 284 1.62 -4.68 -18.29
C GLY A 284 0.44 -4.76 -17.31
N LEU A 285 -0.49 -5.68 -17.53
CA LEU A 285 -1.64 -5.91 -16.65
C LEU A 285 -1.19 -6.35 -15.25
N LYS A 286 -0.23 -7.27 -15.14
CA LYS A 286 0.34 -7.69 -13.85
C LYS A 286 0.93 -6.52 -13.07
N ARG A 287 1.65 -5.62 -13.75
CA ARG A 287 2.18 -4.38 -13.14
C ARG A 287 1.05 -3.47 -12.68
N GLN A 288 0.05 -3.22 -13.53
CA GLN A 288 -1.11 -2.39 -13.17
C GLN A 288 -1.90 -2.95 -11.97
N MET A 289 -2.04 -4.27 -11.88
CA MET A 289 -2.69 -4.92 -10.73
C MET A 289 -1.92 -4.65 -9.44
N LYS A 290 -0.58 -4.72 -9.47
CA LYS A 290 0.26 -4.36 -8.33
C LYS A 290 0.11 -2.87 -7.99
N ASP A 291 0.20 -2.00 -8.99
CA ASP A 291 0.09 -0.55 -8.79
C ASP A 291 -1.27 -0.17 -8.15
N ILE A 292 -2.35 -0.86 -8.52
CA ILE A 292 -3.67 -0.69 -7.91
C ILE A 292 -3.75 -1.26 -6.51
N THR A 293 -3.16 -2.45 -6.25
CA THR A 293 -3.09 -3.01 -4.90
C THR A 293 -2.43 -2.02 -3.94
N ASP A 294 -1.26 -1.50 -4.35
CA ASP A 294 -0.49 -0.53 -3.58
C ASP A 294 -1.25 0.80 -3.43
N ALA A 295 -1.87 1.29 -4.51
CA ALA A 295 -2.56 2.59 -4.53
C ALA A 295 -3.92 2.59 -3.82
N LEU A 296 -4.54 1.42 -3.62
CA LEU A 296 -5.83 1.28 -2.93
C LEU A 296 -5.68 0.65 -1.55
N ASP A 297 -4.45 0.47 -1.06
CA ASP A 297 -4.14 -0.18 0.23
C ASP A 297 -4.91 -1.48 0.40
N LEU A 298 -4.83 -2.32 -0.64
CA LEU A 298 -5.50 -3.60 -0.71
C LEU A 298 -4.58 -4.68 -0.10
N PRO A 299 -5.14 -5.72 0.55
CA PRO A 299 -4.37 -6.90 0.91
C PRO A 299 -3.64 -7.48 -0.32
N ASP A 300 -2.40 -7.93 -0.15
CA ASP A 300 -1.56 -8.49 -1.23
C ASP A 300 -2.26 -9.61 -2.02
N ASN A 301 -3.17 -10.35 -1.37
CA ASN A 301 -3.91 -11.45 -1.98
C ASN A 301 -5.16 -11.02 -2.76
N THR A 302 -5.50 -9.74 -2.82
CA THR A 302 -6.75 -9.24 -3.44
C THR A 302 -6.92 -9.72 -4.88
N TYR A 303 -5.82 -9.74 -5.63
CA TYR A 303 -5.79 -10.21 -7.01
C TYR A 303 -5.02 -11.51 -7.19
N ALA A 304 -4.77 -12.29 -6.13
CA ALA A 304 -3.94 -13.50 -6.21
C ALA A 304 -4.45 -14.49 -7.27
N ARG A 305 -5.77 -14.64 -7.41
CA ARG A 305 -6.37 -15.51 -8.43
C ARG A 305 -6.12 -15.01 -9.85
N GLN A 306 -6.31 -13.71 -10.09
CA GLN A 306 -6.08 -13.10 -11.39
C GLN A 306 -4.59 -13.07 -11.72
N GLN A 307 -3.70 -12.85 -10.74
CA GLN A 307 -2.26 -12.93 -10.93
C GLN A 307 -1.83 -14.33 -11.34
N LEU A 308 -2.39 -15.37 -10.70
CA LEU A 308 -2.15 -16.76 -11.10
C LEU A 308 -2.60 -17.02 -12.54
N GLN A 309 -3.76 -16.49 -12.95
CA GLN A 309 -4.23 -16.61 -14.34
C GLN A 309 -3.32 -15.89 -15.33
N VAL A 310 -2.85 -14.68 -14.99
CA VAL A 310 -1.88 -13.94 -15.82
C VAL A 310 -0.59 -14.75 -15.96
N ASP A 311 -0.09 -15.32 -14.86
CA ASP A 311 1.14 -16.11 -14.85
C ASP A 311 1.00 -17.40 -15.66
N ASP A 312 -0.10 -18.12 -15.51
CA ASP A 312 -0.41 -19.31 -16.32
C ASP A 312 -0.47 -18.98 -17.82
N MET A 313 -1.05 -17.83 -18.20
CA MET A 313 -1.12 -17.38 -19.60
C MET A 313 0.25 -16.95 -20.15
N ILE A 314 1.05 -16.23 -19.37
CA ILE A 314 2.42 -15.86 -19.74
C ILE A 314 3.26 -17.13 -19.95
N GLU A 315 3.15 -18.10 -19.04
CA GLU A 315 3.84 -19.37 -19.17
C GLU A 315 3.41 -20.11 -20.44
N ALA A 316 2.10 -20.17 -20.74
CA ALA A 316 1.60 -20.78 -21.97
C ALA A 316 2.18 -20.11 -23.24
N ILE A 317 2.24 -18.77 -23.27
CA ILE A 317 2.83 -18.01 -24.39
C ILE A 317 4.33 -18.27 -24.49
N ASP A 318 5.07 -18.24 -23.38
CA ASP A 318 6.52 -18.49 -23.36
C ASP A 318 6.85 -19.88 -23.92
N ASN A 319 6.02 -20.88 -23.62
CA ASN A 319 6.19 -22.23 -24.14
C ASN A 319 5.86 -22.34 -25.63
N ALA A 320 4.85 -21.61 -26.11
CA ALA A 320 4.54 -21.52 -27.54
C ALA A 320 5.70 -20.85 -28.31
N LEU A 321 6.24 -19.74 -27.80
CA LEU A 321 7.37 -19.01 -28.42
C LEU A 321 8.66 -19.84 -28.44
N LYS A 322 8.97 -20.56 -27.35
CA LYS A 322 10.15 -21.44 -27.27
C LYS A 322 10.08 -22.63 -28.22
N SER A 323 8.88 -23.06 -28.64
CA SER A 323 8.74 -24.20 -29.54
C SER A 323 9.32 -23.96 -30.94
N GLY A 324 9.51 -22.68 -31.32
CA GLY A 324 10.29 -22.22 -32.47
C GLY A 324 9.92 -22.82 -33.84
N PRO A 325 10.48 -22.30 -34.94
CA PRO A 325 10.50 -23.00 -36.21
C PRO A 325 11.59 -24.09 -36.19
N VAL A 326 11.45 -25.07 -35.30
CA VAL A 326 12.36 -26.22 -35.28
C VAL A 326 11.90 -27.19 -36.36
N GLY A 327 12.69 -27.33 -37.42
CA GLY A 327 12.46 -28.32 -38.46
C GLY A 327 12.26 -29.71 -37.86
N GLY A 328 11.05 -30.26 -38.01
CA GLY A 328 10.75 -31.70 -37.92
C GLY A 328 11.09 -32.44 -36.61
N GLY A 329 11.41 -31.78 -35.50
CA GLY A 329 11.79 -32.43 -34.25
C GLY A 329 10.78 -32.20 -33.12
N ALA A 330 10.02 -33.22 -32.74
CA ALA A 330 9.05 -33.13 -31.65
C ALA A 330 9.75 -32.81 -30.32
N THR A 331 9.58 -31.58 -29.82
CA THR A 331 10.12 -31.17 -28.51
C THR A 331 9.04 -31.33 -27.45
N LYS A 332 9.36 -32.02 -26.35
CA LYS A 332 8.48 -32.21 -25.18
C LYS A 332 8.67 -30.99 -24.27
N VAL A 333 7.63 -30.20 -24.06
CA VAL A 333 7.64 -29.06 -23.13
C VAL A 333 6.66 -29.36 -22.00
N GLU A 334 7.16 -29.38 -20.77
CA GLU A 334 6.37 -29.58 -19.55
C GLU A 334 6.06 -28.21 -18.90
N VAL A 335 4.77 -27.95 -18.64
CA VAL A 335 4.22 -26.75 -18.04
C VAL A 335 3.35 -27.15 -16.84
N SER A 336 3.79 -26.87 -15.62
CA SER A 336 3.11 -27.32 -14.39
C SER A 336 2.25 -26.19 -13.78
N GLY A 337 0.98 -26.12 -14.15
CA GLY A 337 0.00 -25.28 -13.46
C GLY A 337 -0.42 -25.89 -12.10
N LYS A 338 -0.26 -25.16 -10.99
CA LYS A 338 -0.74 -25.57 -9.65
C LYS A 338 -2.13 -25.03 -9.40
N LYS A 339 -3.17 -25.86 -9.53
CA LYS A 339 -4.46 -25.60 -8.89
C LYS A 339 -4.50 -26.30 -7.54
N LYS A 340 -4.45 -25.52 -6.45
CA LYS A 340 -4.95 -25.95 -5.14
C LYS A 340 -6.48 -25.86 -5.17
N GLN A 341 -7.16 -26.96 -4.86
CA GLN A 341 -8.59 -26.97 -4.56
C GLN A 341 -8.83 -26.50 -3.13
#